data_AF-A0A951J619-F1
#
_entry.id   AF-A0A951J619-F1
#
_cell.length_a   1.000
_cell.length_b   1.000
_cell.length_c   1.000
_cell.angle_alpha   90.00
_cell.angle_beta   90.00
_cell.angle_gamma   90.00
#
_symmetry.space_group_name_H-M   'P 1'
#
loop_
_entity.id
_entity.type
_entity.pdbx_description
1 polymer ?
#
loop_
_entity_poly.entity_id
_entity_poly.type
_entity_poly.pdbx_seq_one_letter_code
_entity_poly.pdbx_strand_id
1 'polypeptide(L)'
;MDWLQGVVDFLDHWVVQVGIPVGGENIPFMVIMLLGTGILLTVRTGFIQVRRLGHGFAVATGRYDDPNEPGDVSHFQALTTALSATVGIGNIAGVALAIHWGGPGAVFWMWMTAVVGMATKYSEVTLAQRYRDVGPDDDPHKWEGSVSGGPMYYIERGLGPKWKPMAVFFALLLGLTAFMTGNANQANTVSDIMQSSFGVPTWITGLITSAVVAAVILGGIKRIGRVTSILAPLMAAIYVAGALIIILMNAGAIVPSIMLIFQEAFSPTAGVAGTGIGAVLVTMMWGVRRGLFSNEAGQGSAPIAHAAAKTDEPVSEGVVALLEPFIDTIVICSMTALVIITTGVWDDRYPTELQLSGGDLAYVTQTEQGGYTMISVPGADAGIAVEGGRQVDIDPGAPLISWHEVWVEELFVDPEIKLAALKVGWTLGKKALGFRYLMDVIPLDASLVKGSHGLLPRDPADGKDVILEVKAGEGGDESALFAGDLVRMYTRYAEQRGWRTEVVSATEGELGGYKDISLAVKSRDPANPVFGRLKYEGG
;
A
#
# COMPACT_ATOMS: atom_id res chain seq x y z
N MET A 1 26.87 -3.77 -14.01
CA MET A 1 25.50 -3.50 -13.52
C MET A 1 25.54 -2.94 -12.09
N ASP A 2 26.55 -3.29 -11.31
CA ASP A 2 26.75 -2.88 -9.90
C ASP A 2 26.75 -1.36 -9.65
N TRP A 3 27.25 -0.55 -10.58
CA TRP A 3 27.20 0.92 -10.43
C TRP A 3 25.77 1.47 -10.53
N LEU A 4 24.92 0.82 -11.33
CA LEU A 4 23.52 1.18 -11.53
C LEU A 4 22.70 0.77 -10.31
N GLN A 5 22.99 -0.43 -9.77
CA GLN A 5 22.49 -0.89 -8.48
C GLN A 5 22.85 0.10 -7.37
N GLY A 6 24.12 0.53 -7.28
CA GLY A 6 24.55 1.51 -6.29
C GLY A 6 23.87 2.88 -6.39
N VAL A 7 23.49 3.32 -7.61
CA VAL A 7 22.67 4.53 -7.78
C VAL A 7 21.24 4.30 -7.32
N VAL A 8 20.65 3.15 -7.64
CA VAL A 8 19.29 2.77 -7.19
C VAL A 8 19.24 2.69 -5.67
N ASP A 9 20.19 2.00 -5.04
CA ASP A 9 20.26 1.86 -3.59
C ASP A 9 20.46 3.21 -2.89
N PHE A 10 21.28 4.10 -3.48
CA PHE A 10 21.44 5.46 -2.99
C PHE A 10 20.13 6.26 -3.05
N LEU A 11 19.41 6.20 -4.17
CA LEU A 11 18.12 6.87 -4.33
C LEU A 11 17.06 6.27 -3.41
N ASP A 12 16.99 4.94 -3.32
CA ASP A 12 16.05 4.24 -2.44
C ASP A 12 16.29 4.64 -0.99
N HIS A 13 17.54 4.68 -0.54
CA HIS A 13 17.88 5.12 0.80
C HIS A 13 17.35 6.54 1.08
N TRP A 14 17.72 7.52 0.27
CA TRP A 14 17.39 8.93 0.56
C TRP A 14 15.94 9.32 0.25
N VAL A 15 15.29 8.66 -0.71
CA VAL A 15 13.94 9.02 -1.15
C VAL A 15 12.88 8.16 -0.46
N VAL A 16 13.18 6.88 -0.23
CA VAL A 16 12.20 5.89 0.23
C VAL A 16 12.46 5.45 1.67
N GLN A 17 13.71 5.25 2.09
CA GLN A 17 14.01 4.73 3.43
C GLN A 17 14.17 5.83 4.50
N VAL A 18 14.69 7.00 4.12
CA VAL A 18 14.81 8.15 5.04
C VAL A 18 13.41 8.61 5.44
N GLY A 19 13.12 8.48 6.72
CA GLY A 19 11.77 8.63 7.24
C GLY A 19 11.72 8.80 8.75
N ILE A 20 10.50 8.87 9.27
CA ILE A 20 10.26 8.88 10.71
C ILE A 20 9.91 7.45 11.13
N PRO A 21 10.66 6.84 12.07
CA PRO A 21 10.33 5.52 12.58
C PRO A 21 9.07 5.62 13.44
N VAL A 22 8.06 4.81 13.11
CA VAL A 22 6.79 4.71 13.84
C VAL A 22 6.40 3.24 13.92
N GLY A 23 6.28 2.70 15.14
CA GLY A 23 5.73 1.35 15.34
C GLY A 23 6.51 0.20 14.68
N GLY A 24 7.84 0.32 14.53
CA GLY A 24 8.69 -0.68 13.87
C GLY A 24 8.87 -0.46 12.37
N GLU A 25 8.09 0.45 11.77
CA GLU A 25 8.13 0.76 10.34
C GLU A 25 8.62 2.20 10.10
N ASN A 26 9.20 2.48 8.93
CA ASN A 26 9.65 3.82 8.55
C ASN A 26 8.66 4.49 7.61
N ILE A 27 8.09 5.63 8.02
CA ILE A 27 7.27 6.47 7.14
C ILE A 27 8.21 7.35 6.30
N PRO A 28 8.27 7.17 4.96
CA PRO A 28 9.19 7.93 4.11
C PRO A 28 8.91 9.42 4.17
N PHE A 29 9.97 10.23 4.26
CA PHE A 29 9.86 11.68 4.31
C PHE A 29 9.16 12.25 3.07
N MET A 30 9.38 11.64 1.90
CA MET A 30 8.69 11.99 0.66
C MET A 30 7.16 11.91 0.79
N VAL A 31 6.64 10.86 1.42
CA VAL A 31 5.19 10.68 1.62
C VAL A 31 4.64 11.76 2.54
N ILE A 32 5.33 12.05 3.64
CA ILE A 32 4.96 13.10 4.58
C ILE A 32 4.91 14.46 3.87
N MET A 33 5.92 14.75 3.04
CA MET A 33 5.98 16.01 2.30
C MET A 33 4.88 16.11 1.25
N LEU A 34 4.59 15.06 0.48
CA LEU A 34 3.56 15.08 -0.56
C LEU A 34 2.15 15.17 0.03
N LEU A 35 1.80 14.29 0.97
CA LEU A 35 0.50 14.33 1.63
C LEU A 35 0.35 15.59 2.50
N GLY A 36 1.39 15.96 3.24
CA GLY A 36 1.41 17.17 4.06
C GLY A 36 1.20 18.44 3.23
N THR A 37 1.83 18.51 2.05
CA THR A 37 1.60 19.60 1.10
C THR A 37 0.16 19.58 0.57
N GLY A 38 -0.39 18.41 0.21
CA GLY A 38 -1.78 18.30 -0.22
C GLY A 38 -2.79 18.73 0.86
N ILE A 39 -2.54 18.37 2.12
CA ILE A 39 -3.35 18.82 3.27
C ILE A 39 -3.22 20.33 3.45
N LEU A 40 -2.00 20.87 3.43
CA LEU A 40 -1.76 22.31 3.54
C LEU A 40 -2.50 23.08 2.44
N LEU A 41 -2.39 22.64 1.19
CA LEU A 41 -3.06 23.25 0.05
C LEU A 41 -4.58 23.09 0.14
N THR A 42 -5.07 21.95 0.61
CA THR A 42 -6.49 21.72 0.89
C THR A 42 -7.02 22.78 1.86
N VAL A 43 -6.37 22.96 3.01
CA VAL A 43 -6.80 23.96 4.00
C VAL A 43 -6.67 25.37 3.45
N ARG A 44 -5.55 25.71 2.81
CA ARG A 44 -5.26 27.07 2.34
C ARG A 44 -6.15 27.51 1.19
N THR A 45 -6.48 26.59 0.28
CA THR A 45 -7.44 26.84 -0.80
C THR A 45 -8.88 26.80 -0.31
N GLY A 46 -9.12 26.39 0.94
CA GLY A 46 -10.42 26.34 1.60
C GLY A 46 -11.25 25.13 1.20
N PHE A 47 -10.68 23.93 1.07
CA PHE A 47 -11.36 22.72 0.59
C PHE A 47 -11.92 22.86 -0.82
N ILE A 48 -11.07 23.34 -1.75
CA ILE A 48 -11.44 23.60 -3.14
C ILE A 48 -12.01 22.36 -3.85
N GLN A 49 -11.48 21.18 -3.52
CA GLN A 49 -11.90 19.90 -4.08
C GLN A 49 -13.34 19.52 -3.75
N VAL A 50 -13.91 20.03 -2.65
CA VAL A 50 -15.33 19.82 -2.32
C VAL A 50 -16.19 20.93 -2.91
N ARG A 51 -15.74 22.19 -2.78
CA ARG A 51 -16.55 23.35 -3.19
C ARG A 51 -16.68 23.54 -4.69
N ARG A 52 -15.68 23.12 -5.49
CA ARG A 52 -15.60 23.45 -6.92
C ARG A 52 -15.56 22.25 -7.85
N LEU A 53 -15.67 21.02 -7.35
CA LEU A 53 -15.69 19.81 -8.19
C LEU A 53 -16.77 19.87 -9.27
N GLY A 54 -18.00 20.25 -8.90
CA GLY A 54 -19.11 20.40 -9.86
C GLY A 54 -18.86 21.51 -10.89
N HIS A 55 -18.12 22.56 -10.52
CA HIS A 55 -17.73 23.60 -11.47
C HIS A 55 -16.69 23.08 -12.47
N GLY A 56 -15.77 22.21 -12.04
CA GLY A 56 -14.80 21.56 -12.91
C GLY A 56 -15.46 20.78 -14.04
N PHE A 57 -16.50 20.01 -13.74
CA PHE A 57 -17.29 19.35 -14.78
C PHE A 57 -17.91 20.34 -15.77
N ALA A 58 -18.45 21.45 -15.28
CA ALA A 58 -19.06 22.47 -16.13
C ALA A 58 -18.03 23.15 -17.06
N VAL A 59 -16.83 23.48 -16.55
CA VAL A 59 -15.73 24.02 -17.37
C VAL A 59 -15.26 22.97 -18.39
N ALA A 60 -15.04 21.72 -17.96
CA ALA A 60 -14.63 20.64 -18.85
C ALA A 60 -15.62 20.35 -19.99
N THR A 61 -16.92 20.62 -19.81
CA THR A 61 -17.92 20.45 -20.89
C THR A 61 -17.89 21.53 -21.96
N GLY A 62 -17.04 22.54 -21.84
CA GLY A 62 -16.96 23.64 -22.80
C GLY A 62 -17.94 24.79 -22.54
N ARG A 63 -18.66 24.77 -21.40
CA ARG A 63 -19.75 25.71 -21.11
C ARG A 63 -19.27 27.17 -21.02
N TYR A 64 -18.00 27.38 -20.69
CA TYR A 64 -17.41 28.68 -20.44
C TYR A 64 -16.27 29.01 -21.42
N ASP A 65 -16.07 28.20 -22.47
CA ASP A 65 -14.94 28.33 -23.39
C ASP A 65 -15.16 29.51 -24.35
N ASP A 66 -14.17 30.39 -24.47
CA ASP A 66 -14.09 31.38 -25.55
C ASP A 66 -13.09 30.89 -26.64
N PRO A 67 -13.52 30.71 -27.90
CA PRO A 67 -12.64 30.31 -28.99
C PRO A 67 -11.42 31.21 -29.24
N ASN A 68 -11.48 32.47 -28.78
CA ASN A 68 -10.44 33.48 -28.96
C ASN A 68 -9.35 33.43 -27.87
N GLU A 69 -9.55 32.65 -26.80
CA GLU A 69 -8.56 32.52 -25.74
C GLU A 69 -7.29 31.77 -26.21
N PRO A 70 -6.12 32.13 -25.65
CA PRO A 70 -4.86 31.50 -26.04
C PRO A 70 -4.77 30.05 -25.54
N GLY A 71 -4.40 29.12 -26.42
CA GLY A 71 -4.18 27.71 -26.09
C GLY A 71 -4.48 26.71 -27.22
N ASP A 72 -3.79 25.59 -27.25
CA ASP A 72 -3.85 24.65 -28.39
C ASP A 72 -5.05 23.73 -28.41
N VAL A 73 -5.62 23.43 -27.24
CA VAL A 73 -6.66 22.41 -27.06
C VAL A 73 -7.77 22.92 -26.12
N SER A 74 -8.97 22.36 -26.22
CA SER A 74 -10.05 22.70 -25.27
C SER A 74 -9.76 22.14 -23.87
N HIS A 75 -10.47 22.65 -22.85
CA HIS A 75 -10.41 22.11 -21.49
C HIS A 75 -10.65 20.59 -21.44
N PHE A 76 -11.62 20.09 -22.22
CA PHE A 76 -11.89 18.66 -22.32
C PHE A 76 -10.72 17.87 -22.91
N GLN A 77 -10.10 18.41 -23.96
CA GLN A 77 -8.96 17.76 -24.61
C GLN A 77 -7.72 17.77 -23.71
N ALA A 78 -7.48 18.85 -22.97
CA ALA A 78 -6.44 18.92 -21.96
C ALA A 78 -6.67 17.88 -20.85
N LEU A 79 -7.87 17.84 -20.27
CA LEU A 79 -8.26 16.86 -19.25
C LEU A 79 -8.11 15.42 -19.73
N THR A 80 -8.64 15.10 -20.91
CA THR A 80 -8.57 13.74 -21.45
C THR A 80 -7.15 13.35 -21.86
N THR A 81 -6.30 14.31 -22.22
CA THR A 81 -4.87 14.07 -22.45
C THR A 81 -4.15 13.76 -21.14
N ALA A 82 -4.39 14.53 -20.08
CA ALA A 82 -3.83 14.27 -18.76
C ALA A 82 -4.32 12.91 -18.20
N LEU A 83 -5.63 12.66 -18.27
CA LEU A 83 -6.24 11.38 -17.89
C LEU A 83 -5.72 10.19 -18.70
N SER A 84 -5.35 10.37 -19.97
CA SER A 84 -4.78 9.26 -20.76
C SER A 84 -3.40 8.84 -20.28
N ALA A 85 -2.69 9.71 -19.57
CA ALA A 85 -1.42 9.38 -18.93
C ALA A 85 -1.61 8.71 -17.57
N THR A 86 -2.62 9.14 -16.80
CA THR A 86 -2.86 8.61 -15.44
C THR A 86 -3.70 7.34 -15.44
N VAL A 87 -4.74 7.27 -16.28
CA VAL A 87 -5.65 6.12 -16.35
C VAL A 87 -5.06 5.08 -17.30
N GLY A 88 -4.53 4.01 -16.73
CA GLY A 88 -4.00 2.89 -17.50
C GLY A 88 -3.92 1.59 -16.73
N ILE A 89 -3.05 0.70 -17.20
CA ILE A 89 -2.82 -0.61 -16.56
C ILE A 89 -2.34 -0.41 -15.10
N GLY A 90 -1.63 0.68 -14.82
CA GLY A 90 -1.20 1.07 -13.47
C GLY A 90 -2.33 1.20 -12.46
N ASN A 91 -3.53 1.61 -12.87
CA ASN A 91 -4.70 1.70 -11.99
C ASN A 91 -5.33 0.35 -11.68
N ILE A 92 -5.22 -0.60 -12.61
CA ILE A 92 -5.79 -1.94 -12.47
C ILE A 92 -4.81 -2.79 -11.65
N ALA A 93 -3.58 -2.92 -12.13
CA ALA A 93 -2.53 -3.69 -11.48
C ALA A 93 -2.07 -3.05 -10.17
N GLY A 94 -2.02 -1.72 -10.10
CA GLY A 94 -1.59 -1.00 -8.89
C GLY A 94 -2.58 -1.14 -7.73
N VAL A 95 -3.89 -1.15 -8.00
CA VAL A 95 -4.90 -1.43 -6.97
C VAL A 95 -4.80 -2.89 -6.52
N ALA A 96 -4.62 -3.83 -7.44
CA ALA A 96 -4.41 -5.23 -7.09
C ALA A 96 -3.16 -5.42 -6.21
N LEU A 97 -2.04 -4.78 -6.54
CA LEU A 97 -0.83 -4.79 -5.72
C LEU A 97 -1.02 -4.11 -4.36
N ALA A 98 -1.79 -3.02 -4.31
CA ALA A 98 -2.12 -2.35 -3.05
C ALA A 98 -2.90 -3.28 -2.11
N ILE A 99 -3.91 -3.97 -2.65
CA ILE A 99 -4.73 -4.93 -1.89
C ILE A 99 -3.90 -6.16 -1.51
N HIS A 100 -3.05 -6.65 -2.41
CA HIS A 100 -2.23 -7.83 -2.16
C HIS A 100 -1.23 -7.64 -1.03
N TRP A 101 -0.51 -6.50 -1.00
CA TRP A 101 0.52 -6.26 0.01
C TRP A 101 0.05 -5.47 1.23
N GLY A 102 -0.96 -4.61 1.07
CA GLY A 102 -1.48 -3.75 2.12
C GLY A 102 -2.85 -4.16 2.65
N GLY A 103 -3.46 -5.20 2.09
CA GLY A 103 -4.83 -5.60 2.40
C GLY A 103 -5.89 -4.66 1.80
N PRO A 104 -7.18 -5.01 1.93
CA PRO A 104 -8.30 -4.18 1.44
C PRO A 104 -8.28 -2.75 1.98
N GLY A 105 -7.73 -2.56 3.19
CA GLY A 105 -7.60 -1.25 3.85
C GLY A 105 -6.73 -0.24 3.08
N ALA A 106 -5.84 -0.70 2.22
CA ALA A 106 -4.99 0.17 1.41
C ALA A 106 -5.82 1.08 0.48
N VAL A 107 -7.00 0.61 0.06
CA VAL A 107 -7.92 1.35 -0.82
C VAL A 107 -8.43 2.62 -0.14
N PHE A 108 -8.71 2.59 1.16
CA PHE A 108 -9.09 3.79 1.92
C PHE A 108 -8.00 4.86 1.84
N TRP A 109 -6.74 4.46 2.03
CA TRP A 109 -5.61 5.37 1.98
C TRP A 109 -5.31 5.88 0.56
N MET A 110 -5.63 5.08 -0.48
CA MET A 110 -5.66 5.58 -1.87
C MET A 110 -6.70 6.71 -2.03
N TRP A 111 -7.90 6.56 -1.48
CA TRP A 111 -8.93 7.61 -1.53
C TRP A 111 -8.49 8.89 -0.81
N MET A 112 -7.92 8.76 0.39
CA MET A 112 -7.42 9.90 1.14
C MET A 112 -6.34 10.65 0.36
N THR A 113 -5.42 9.90 -0.26
CA THR A 113 -4.37 10.44 -1.13
C THR A 113 -4.95 11.18 -2.33
N ALA A 114 -5.99 10.65 -2.97
CA ALA A 114 -6.65 11.31 -4.07
C ALA A 114 -7.37 12.61 -3.65
N VAL A 115 -8.08 12.59 -2.53
CA VAL A 115 -8.80 13.77 -2.02
C VAL A 115 -7.86 14.93 -1.72
N VAL A 116 -6.69 14.66 -1.09
CA VAL A 116 -5.69 15.71 -0.86
C VAL A 116 -4.93 16.05 -2.15
N GLY A 117 -4.73 15.06 -3.02
CA GLY A 117 -4.09 15.20 -4.32
C GLY A 117 -4.85 16.12 -5.28
N MET A 118 -6.18 16.20 -5.18
CA MET A 118 -6.99 17.16 -5.94
C MET A 118 -6.54 18.61 -5.68
N ALA A 119 -6.29 18.98 -4.42
CA ALA A 119 -5.83 20.33 -4.09
C ALA A 119 -4.40 20.60 -4.59
N THR A 120 -3.54 19.58 -4.57
CA THR A 120 -2.21 19.63 -5.16
C THR A 120 -2.29 19.87 -6.66
N LYS A 121 -3.01 19.03 -7.40
CA LYS A 121 -3.18 19.17 -8.86
C LYS A 121 -3.78 20.50 -9.26
N TYR A 122 -4.83 20.95 -8.57
CA TYR A 122 -5.40 22.28 -8.76
C TYR A 122 -4.33 23.37 -8.71
N SER A 123 -3.46 23.31 -7.69
CA SER A 123 -2.41 24.32 -7.50
C SER A 123 -1.33 24.22 -8.57
N GLU A 124 -0.88 23.00 -8.90
CA GLU A 124 0.14 22.78 -9.93
C GLU A 124 -0.33 23.26 -11.30
N VAL A 125 -1.57 22.94 -11.68
CA VAL A 125 -2.16 23.32 -12.96
C VAL A 125 -2.43 24.82 -13.03
N THR A 126 -2.96 25.43 -11.96
CA THR A 126 -3.15 26.89 -11.87
C THR A 126 -1.81 27.62 -12.06
N LEU A 127 -0.74 27.13 -11.42
CA LEU A 127 0.59 27.72 -11.57
C LEU A 127 1.15 27.51 -12.98
N ALA A 128 0.99 26.32 -13.57
CA ALA A 128 1.47 26.07 -14.92
C ALA A 128 0.78 26.98 -15.93
N GLN A 129 -0.53 27.19 -15.81
CA GLN A 129 -1.29 28.14 -16.62
C GLN A 129 -0.84 29.59 -16.40
N ARG A 130 -0.54 29.98 -15.16
CA ARG A 130 -0.09 31.35 -14.85
C ARG A 130 1.29 31.68 -15.42
N TYR A 131 2.18 30.69 -15.48
CA TYR A 131 3.60 30.86 -15.87
C TYR A 131 3.97 30.26 -17.23
N ARG A 132 3.01 29.69 -17.96
CA ARG A 132 3.25 29.11 -19.30
C ARG A 132 3.84 30.12 -20.27
N ASP A 133 4.53 29.60 -21.26
CA ASP A 133 5.00 30.32 -22.42
C ASP A 133 3.99 30.17 -23.56
N VAL A 134 3.44 31.29 -24.00
CA VAL A 134 2.55 31.39 -25.17
C VAL A 134 3.25 32.10 -26.33
N GLY A 135 4.58 32.15 -26.36
CA GLY A 135 5.31 32.83 -27.43
C GLY A 135 5.18 34.37 -27.40
N PRO A 136 5.81 35.08 -28.34
CA PRO A 136 5.84 36.54 -28.37
C PRO A 136 4.52 37.18 -28.84
N ASP A 137 4.17 38.31 -28.22
CA ASP A 137 2.88 39.04 -28.27
C ASP A 137 2.44 39.62 -29.64
N ASP A 138 3.26 39.48 -30.69
CA ASP A 138 3.05 40.22 -31.94
C ASP A 138 1.95 39.64 -32.85
N ASP A 139 1.43 38.43 -32.55
CA ASP A 139 0.31 37.80 -33.24
C ASP A 139 -0.51 36.92 -32.27
N PRO A 140 -1.82 37.20 -32.08
CA PRO A 140 -2.68 36.51 -31.12
C PRO A 140 -2.93 35.03 -31.42
N HIS A 141 -2.44 34.47 -32.53
CA HIS A 141 -2.49 33.03 -32.84
C HIS A 141 -1.10 32.38 -33.01
N LYS A 142 -0.01 33.12 -32.77
CA LYS A 142 1.37 32.60 -32.96
C LYS A 142 1.74 31.51 -31.97
N TRP A 143 1.01 31.42 -30.86
CA TRP A 143 1.16 30.37 -29.87
C TRP A 143 0.70 29.00 -30.38
N GLU A 144 -0.08 28.91 -31.47
CA GLU A 144 -0.62 27.65 -31.97
C GLU A 144 0.47 26.60 -32.24
N GLY A 145 0.47 25.51 -31.47
CA GLY A 145 1.40 24.39 -31.54
C GLY A 145 2.70 24.61 -30.75
N SER A 146 2.79 25.66 -29.94
CA SER A 146 4.02 26.05 -29.23
C SER A 146 3.82 26.34 -27.73
N VAL A 147 2.59 26.26 -27.22
CA VAL A 147 2.31 26.54 -25.81
C VAL A 147 3.04 25.53 -24.93
N SER A 148 3.87 26.04 -24.04
CA SER A 148 4.72 25.22 -23.18
C SER A 148 4.60 25.68 -21.74
N GLY A 149 4.24 24.78 -20.84
CA GLY A 149 4.10 25.07 -19.41
C GLY A 149 4.40 23.85 -18.56
N GLY A 150 4.31 24.02 -17.25
CA GLY A 150 4.59 22.99 -16.27
C GLY A 150 5.56 23.46 -15.18
N PRO A 151 6.03 22.53 -14.32
CA PRO A 151 6.79 22.88 -13.13
C PRO A 151 8.10 23.60 -13.38
N MET A 152 8.83 23.20 -14.41
CA MET A 152 10.05 23.88 -14.84
C MET A 152 9.82 25.38 -15.10
N TYR A 153 8.66 25.76 -15.66
CA TYR A 153 8.33 27.15 -15.93
C TYR A 153 7.96 27.92 -14.67
N TYR A 154 7.11 27.38 -13.79
CA TYR A 154 6.75 28.10 -12.56
C TYR A 154 7.88 28.11 -11.52
N ILE A 155 8.83 27.17 -11.56
CA ILE A 155 10.04 27.21 -10.74
C ILE A 155 10.95 28.34 -11.23
N GLU A 156 11.24 28.43 -12.53
CA GLU A 156 12.12 29.47 -13.09
C GLU A 156 11.48 30.86 -13.02
N ARG A 157 10.22 30.99 -13.43
CA ARG A 157 9.53 32.30 -13.55
C ARG A 157 8.85 32.73 -12.26
N GLY A 158 8.43 31.80 -11.41
CA GLY A 158 7.74 32.10 -10.14
C GLY A 158 8.67 32.33 -8.97
N LEU A 159 9.72 31.50 -8.80
CA LEU A 159 10.72 31.67 -7.74
C LEU A 159 11.90 32.56 -8.16
N GLY A 160 12.01 32.81 -9.47
CA GLY A 160 12.98 33.71 -10.08
C GLY A 160 14.23 33.02 -10.63
N PRO A 161 15.09 33.75 -11.38
CA PRO A 161 16.16 33.16 -12.18
C PRO A 161 17.20 32.34 -11.39
N LYS A 162 17.34 32.60 -10.09
CA LYS A 162 18.24 31.85 -9.20
C LYS A 162 17.84 30.38 -9.04
N TRP A 163 16.56 30.05 -9.28
CA TRP A 163 16.03 28.68 -9.22
C TRP A 163 16.07 27.95 -10.55
N LYS A 164 16.62 28.55 -11.61
CA LYS A 164 16.80 27.91 -12.92
C LYS A 164 17.51 26.55 -12.83
N PRO A 165 18.57 26.34 -12.01
CA PRO A 165 19.18 25.02 -11.86
C PRO A 165 18.18 23.96 -11.38
N MET A 166 17.26 24.32 -10.48
CA MET A 166 16.21 23.42 -9.99
C MET A 166 15.19 23.11 -11.07
N ALA A 167 14.80 24.11 -11.87
CA ALA A 167 13.88 23.90 -13.01
C ALA A 167 14.47 22.93 -14.04
N VAL A 168 15.76 23.08 -14.37
CA VAL A 168 16.47 22.16 -15.27
C VAL A 168 16.58 20.77 -14.67
N PHE A 169 16.93 20.67 -13.39
CA PHE A 169 16.99 19.39 -12.67
C PHE A 169 15.64 18.67 -12.69
N PHE A 170 14.56 19.38 -12.38
CA PHE A 170 13.20 18.85 -12.42
C PHE A 170 12.82 18.39 -13.84
N ALA A 171 13.10 19.19 -14.87
CA ALA A 171 12.79 18.82 -16.25
C ALA A 171 13.53 17.55 -16.71
N LEU A 172 14.80 17.39 -16.32
CA LEU A 172 15.59 16.20 -16.62
C LEU A 172 15.01 14.95 -15.93
N LEU A 173 14.70 15.06 -14.62
CA LEU A 173 14.10 13.95 -13.87
C LEU A 173 12.72 13.59 -14.41
N LEU A 174 11.87 14.59 -14.69
CA LEU A 174 10.55 14.33 -15.27
C LEU A 174 10.66 13.67 -16.65
N GLY A 175 11.61 14.07 -17.48
CA GLY A 175 11.88 13.42 -18.76
C GLY A 175 12.32 11.96 -18.60
N LEU A 176 13.19 11.67 -17.62
CA LEU A 176 13.60 10.31 -17.29
C LEU A 176 12.41 9.46 -16.79
N THR A 177 11.63 9.99 -15.85
CA THR A 177 10.45 9.33 -15.29
C THR A 177 9.42 9.06 -16.36
N ALA A 178 9.13 10.02 -17.25
CA ALA A 178 8.21 9.82 -18.37
C ALA A 178 8.62 8.67 -19.30
N PHE A 179 9.92 8.47 -19.52
CA PHE A 179 10.41 7.32 -20.29
C PHE A 179 10.27 6.00 -19.52
N MET A 180 10.62 5.98 -18.24
CA MET A 180 10.61 4.75 -17.43
C MET A 180 9.19 4.32 -17.03
N THR A 181 8.46 5.17 -16.32
CA THR A 181 7.13 4.84 -15.79
C THR A 181 6.04 5.00 -16.85
N GLY A 182 6.12 6.08 -17.64
CA GLY A 182 5.10 6.42 -18.64
C GLY A 182 5.15 5.54 -19.89
N ASN A 183 6.34 5.17 -20.37
CA ASN A 183 6.52 4.39 -21.61
C ASN A 183 6.93 2.94 -21.34
N ALA A 184 8.13 2.71 -20.77
CA ALA A 184 8.73 1.37 -20.72
C ALA A 184 7.85 0.36 -19.96
N ASN A 185 7.32 0.73 -18.80
CA ASN A 185 6.46 -0.16 -18.01
C ASN A 185 5.14 -0.48 -18.74
N GLN A 186 4.46 0.54 -19.30
CA GLN A 186 3.21 0.33 -20.02
C GLN A 186 3.39 -0.53 -21.28
N ALA A 187 4.44 -0.27 -22.07
CA ALA A 187 4.75 -1.03 -23.27
C ALA A 187 5.08 -2.50 -22.94
N ASN A 188 5.81 -2.75 -21.84
CA ASN A 188 6.10 -4.10 -21.38
C ASN A 188 4.82 -4.84 -20.96
N THR A 189 3.93 -4.22 -20.18
CA THR A 189 2.71 -4.91 -19.75
C THR A 189 1.78 -5.23 -20.93
N VAL A 190 1.63 -4.33 -21.90
CA VAL A 190 0.87 -4.61 -23.14
C VAL A 190 1.49 -5.79 -23.90
N SER A 191 2.81 -5.79 -24.04
CA SER A 191 3.53 -6.88 -24.70
C SER A 191 3.31 -8.23 -24.01
N ASP A 192 3.40 -8.26 -22.69
CA ASP A 192 3.26 -9.48 -21.89
C ASP A 192 1.82 -10.02 -21.91
N ILE A 193 0.82 -9.14 -21.88
CA ILE A 193 -0.60 -9.52 -22.06
C ILE A 193 -0.82 -10.11 -23.46
N MET A 194 -0.29 -9.48 -24.50
CA MET A 194 -0.43 -9.97 -25.87
C MET A 194 0.24 -11.33 -26.09
N GLN A 195 1.38 -11.55 -25.45
CA GLN A 195 2.07 -12.84 -25.50
C GLN A 195 1.32 -13.92 -24.71
N SER A 196 0.96 -13.64 -23.45
CA SER A 196 0.32 -14.62 -22.56
C SER A 196 -1.11 -14.98 -22.98
N SER A 197 -1.88 -14.00 -23.44
CA SER A 197 -3.30 -14.20 -23.77
C SER A 197 -3.54 -14.61 -25.23
N PHE A 198 -2.71 -14.11 -26.15
CA PHE A 198 -2.92 -14.30 -27.60
C PHE A 198 -1.75 -14.98 -28.32
N GLY A 199 -0.66 -15.32 -27.61
CA GLY A 199 0.52 -15.94 -28.20
C GLY A 199 1.30 -15.05 -29.17
N VAL A 200 1.04 -13.74 -29.19
CA VAL A 200 1.69 -12.81 -30.12
C VAL A 200 3.11 -12.52 -29.65
N PRO A 201 4.14 -12.68 -30.51
CA PRO A 201 5.52 -12.35 -30.17
C PRO A 201 5.69 -10.88 -29.74
N THR A 202 6.45 -10.65 -28.67
CA THR A 202 6.64 -9.33 -28.04
C THR A 202 7.15 -8.26 -29.00
N TRP A 203 8.07 -8.59 -29.91
CA TRP A 203 8.60 -7.65 -30.90
C TRP A 203 7.54 -7.20 -31.93
N ILE A 204 6.58 -8.06 -32.27
CA ILE A 204 5.47 -7.72 -33.18
C ILE A 204 4.53 -6.74 -32.46
N THR A 205 4.17 -7.04 -31.21
CA THR A 205 3.35 -6.15 -30.38
C THR A 205 4.01 -4.78 -30.24
N GLY A 206 5.32 -4.74 -29.97
CA GLY A 206 6.09 -3.50 -29.88
C GLY A 206 6.12 -2.72 -31.20
N LEU A 207 6.34 -3.39 -32.34
CA LEU A 207 6.36 -2.74 -33.66
C LEU A 207 5.00 -2.13 -34.02
N ILE A 208 3.91 -2.86 -33.83
CA ILE A 208 2.55 -2.38 -34.13
C ILE A 208 2.20 -1.22 -33.19
N THR A 209 2.41 -1.39 -31.89
CA THR A 209 2.06 -0.37 -30.89
C THR A 209 2.85 0.92 -31.12
N SER A 210 4.17 0.82 -31.35
CA SER A 210 5.01 1.99 -31.64
C SER A 210 4.61 2.69 -32.94
N ALA A 211 4.22 1.97 -33.99
CA ALA A 211 3.73 2.57 -35.23
C ALA A 211 2.42 3.34 -35.02
N VAL A 212 1.47 2.79 -34.26
CA VAL A 212 0.21 3.47 -33.91
C VAL A 212 0.47 4.71 -33.07
N VAL A 213 1.31 4.60 -32.04
CA VAL A 213 1.69 5.72 -31.17
C VAL A 213 2.41 6.81 -31.97
N ALA A 214 3.34 6.45 -32.86
CA ALA A 214 4.02 7.40 -33.74
C ALA A 214 3.03 8.16 -34.64
N ALA A 215 2.02 7.48 -35.20
CA ALA A 215 1.00 8.12 -36.01
C ALA A 215 0.19 9.19 -35.23
N VAL A 216 0.04 9.03 -33.92
CA VAL A 216 -0.61 10.01 -33.04
C VAL A 216 0.34 11.14 -32.66
N ILE A 217 1.53 10.83 -32.14
CA ILE A 217 2.48 11.81 -31.60
C ILE A 217 3.04 12.72 -32.69
N LEU A 218 3.31 12.21 -33.89
CA LEU A 218 3.84 13.03 -35.01
C LEU A 218 2.86 14.14 -35.45
N GLY A 219 1.59 14.07 -35.06
CA GLY A 219 0.61 15.13 -35.31
C GLY A 219 0.58 16.25 -34.26
N GLY A 220 1.44 16.20 -33.24
CA GLY A 220 1.52 17.20 -32.17
C GLY A 220 0.34 17.21 -31.21
N ILE A 221 0.32 18.18 -30.29
CA ILE A 221 -0.63 18.24 -29.16
C ILE A 221 -2.10 18.29 -29.61
N LYS A 222 -2.40 18.94 -30.75
CA LYS A 222 -3.76 18.99 -31.33
C LYS A 222 -4.26 17.61 -31.76
N ARG A 223 -3.38 16.76 -32.33
CA ARG A 223 -3.75 15.37 -32.70
C ARG A 223 -3.86 14.50 -31.46
N ILE A 224 -2.94 14.64 -30.52
CA ILE A 224 -2.99 13.94 -29.23
C ILE A 224 -4.32 14.22 -28.54
N GLY A 225 -4.67 15.50 -28.31
CA GLY A 225 -5.92 15.90 -27.68
C GLY A 225 -7.17 15.40 -28.40
N ARG A 226 -7.18 15.37 -29.74
CA ARG A 226 -8.29 14.81 -30.52
C ARG A 226 -8.44 13.30 -30.28
N VAL A 227 -7.34 12.55 -30.29
CA VAL A 227 -7.36 11.10 -30.10
C VAL A 227 -7.74 10.75 -28.67
N THR A 228 -7.13 11.40 -27.67
CA THR A 228 -7.39 11.16 -26.24
C THR A 228 -8.82 11.54 -25.85
N SER A 229 -9.39 12.61 -26.42
CA SER A 229 -10.78 13.01 -26.16
C SER A 229 -11.83 11.98 -26.59
N ILE A 230 -11.47 11.04 -27.46
CA ILE A 230 -12.32 9.92 -27.86
C ILE A 230 -11.94 8.66 -27.07
N LEU A 231 -10.65 8.33 -27.03
CA LEU A 231 -10.17 7.09 -26.42
C LEU A 231 -10.35 7.07 -24.90
N ALA A 232 -10.00 8.14 -24.18
CA ALA A 232 -10.03 8.15 -22.73
C ALA A 232 -11.44 8.00 -22.14
N PRO A 233 -12.48 8.70 -22.65
CA PRO A 233 -13.85 8.45 -22.21
C PRO A 233 -14.36 7.06 -22.61
N LEU A 234 -14.01 6.58 -23.82
CA LEU A 234 -14.44 5.27 -24.29
C LEU A 234 -13.86 4.14 -23.43
N MET A 235 -12.56 4.17 -23.15
CA MET A 235 -11.89 3.15 -22.32
C MET A 235 -12.46 3.16 -20.89
N ALA A 236 -12.67 4.35 -20.31
CA ALA A 236 -13.26 4.49 -18.99
C ALA A 236 -14.71 3.94 -18.97
N ALA A 237 -15.51 4.24 -19.99
CA ALA A 237 -16.88 3.75 -20.09
C ALA A 237 -16.96 2.22 -20.21
N ILE A 238 -16.11 1.62 -21.05
CA ILE A 238 -16.04 0.15 -21.20
C ILE A 238 -15.62 -0.50 -19.89
N TYR A 239 -14.59 0.05 -19.24
CA TYR A 239 -14.08 -0.47 -17.96
C TYR A 239 -15.14 -0.37 -16.86
N VAL A 240 -15.71 0.82 -16.66
CA VAL A 240 -16.76 1.09 -15.69
C VAL A 240 -17.97 0.19 -15.92
N ALA A 241 -18.40 0.00 -17.17
CA ALA A 241 -19.51 -0.89 -17.49
C ALA A 241 -19.20 -2.35 -17.13
N GLY A 242 -18.01 -2.85 -17.49
CA GLY A 242 -17.59 -4.21 -17.15
C GLY A 242 -17.47 -4.44 -15.64
N ALA A 243 -16.85 -3.51 -14.93
CA ALA A 243 -16.74 -3.56 -13.47
C ALA A 243 -18.12 -3.50 -12.80
N LEU A 244 -19.01 -2.63 -13.28
CA LEU A 244 -20.36 -2.51 -12.75
C LEU A 244 -21.16 -3.80 -12.94
N ILE A 245 -21.02 -4.50 -14.07
CA ILE A 245 -21.66 -5.80 -14.27
C ILE A 245 -21.22 -6.80 -13.18
N ILE A 246 -19.91 -6.92 -12.92
CA ILE A 246 -19.39 -7.84 -11.91
C ILE A 246 -19.85 -7.45 -10.50
N ILE A 247 -19.81 -6.16 -10.18
CA ILE A 247 -20.25 -5.60 -8.89
C ILE A 247 -21.74 -5.87 -8.68
N LEU A 248 -22.58 -5.68 -9.71
CA LEU A 248 -24.02 -5.95 -9.64
C LEU A 248 -24.34 -7.44 -9.56
N MET A 249 -23.55 -8.30 -10.21
CA MET A 249 -23.65 -9.76 -10.04
C MET A 249 -23.33 -10.18 -8.59
N ASN A 250 -22.48 -9.43 -7.90
CA ASN A 250 -22.11 -9.63 -6.50
C ASN A 250 -22.72 -8.56 -5.58
N ALA A 251 -23.92 -8.05 -5.90
CA ALA A 251 -24.50 -6.89 -5.21
C ALA A 251 -24.60 -7.05 -3.68
N GLY A 252 -24.84 -8.29 -3.21
CA GLY A 252 -24.90 -8.60 -1.77
C GLY A 252 -23.56 -8.39 -1.04
N ALA A 253 -22.43 -8.46 -1.74
CA ALA A 253 -21.10 -8.28 -1.18
C ALA A 253 -20.64 -6.80 -1.15
N ILE A 254 -21.33 -5.88 -1.83
CA ILE A 254 -20.90 -4.47 -1.94
C ILE A 254 -20.74 -3.81 -0.57
N VAL A 255 -21.77 -3.89 0.27
CA VAL A 255 -21.75 -3.27 1.60
C VAL A 255 -20.68 -3.93 2.49
N PRO A 256 -20.61 -5.28 2.60
CA PRO A 256 -19.50 -5.96 3.27
C PRO A 256 -18.11 -5.54 2.77
N SER A 257 -17.89 -5.45 1.45
CA SER A 257 -16.60 -5.04 0.89
C SER A 257 -16.22 -3.61 1.26
N ILE A 258 -17.17 -2.68 1.25
CA ILE A 258 -16.91 -1.29 1.67
C ILE A 258 -16.58 -1.27 3.17
N MET A 259 -17.35 -1.98 4.00
CA MET A 259 -17.08 -2.05 5.44
C MET A 259 -15.70 -2.66 5.72
N LEU A 260 -15.32 -3.71 4.99
CA LEU A 260 -14.00 -4.33 5.08
C LEU A 260 -12.89 -3.35 4.77
N ILE A 261 -13.01 -2.55 3.70
CA ILE A 261 -12.03 -1.49 3.38
C ILE A 261 -11.84 -0.53 4.57
N PHE A 262 -12.92 -0.10 5.22
CA PHE A 262 -12.81 0.80 6.38
C PHE A 262 -12.24 0.10 7.62
N GLN A 263 -12.60 -1.16 7.88
CA GLN A 263 -12.10 -1.92 9.02
C GLN A 263 -10.60 -2.19 8.87
N GLU A 264 -10.20 -2.76 7.74
CA GLU A 264 -8.80 -3.09 7.40
C GLU A 264 -7.91 -1.85 7.32
N ALA A 265 -8.45 -0.66 7.05
CA ALA A 265 -7.66 0.56 7.01
C ALA A 265 -7.08 0.97 8.37
N PHE A 266 -7.76 0.62 9.46
CA PHE A 266 -7.40 1.00 10.83
C PHE A 266 -7.10 -0.19 11.74
N SER A 267 -7.53 -1.39 11.34
CA SER A 267 -7.24 -2.65 12.01
C SER A 267 -7.06 -3.75 10.95
N PRO A 268 -5.91 -3.77 10.24
CA PRO A 268 -5.65 -4.78 9.24
C PRO A 268 -5.63 -6.17 9.86
N THR A 269 -6.18 -7.17 9.16
CA THR A 269 -6.09 -8.58 9.55
C THR A 269 -4.66 -9.09 9.47
N ALA A 270 -4.38 -10.21 10.15
CA ALA A 270 -3.04 -10.79 10.36
C ALA A 270 -2.30 -11.32 9.10
N GLY A 271 -2.65 -10.85 7.90
CA GLY A 271 -1.95 -11.15 6.64
C GLY A 271 -1.10 -10.00 6.08
N VAL A 272 -1.18 -8.80 6.67
CA VAL A 272 -0.35 -7.65 6.28
C VAL A 272 0.94 -7.64 7.11
N ALA A 273 2.09 -7.37 6.47
CA ALA A 273 3.37 -7.28 7.17
C ALA A 273 3.31 -6.23 8.32
N GLY A 274 3.84 -6.59 9.49
CA GLY A 274 3.84 -5.75 10.71
C GLY A 274 2.78 -6.14 11.74
N THR A 275 2.97 -5.78 13.01
CA THR A 275 2.01 -6.08 14.10
C THR A 275 1.43 -4.79 14.71
N GLY A 276 0.14 -4.82 15.04
CA GLY A 276 -0.56 -3.68 15.66
C GLY A 276 -0.49 -2.40 14.81
N ILE A 277 0.19 -1.36 15.32
CA ILE A 277 0.37 -0.09 14.60
C ILE A 277 1.21 -0.28 13.32
N GLY A 278 2.16 -1.22 13.30
CA GLY A 278 2.99 -1.51 12.13
C GLY A 278 2.15 -1.95 10.93
N ALA A 279 1.18 -2.85 11.14
CA ALA A 279 0.26 -3.29 10.09
C ALA A 279 -0.53 -2.11 9.48
N VAL A 280 -1.08 -1.23 10.33
CA VAL A 280 -1.82 -0.04 9.87
C VAL A 280 -0.91 0.86 9.01
N LEU A 281 0.34 1.04 9.43
CA LEU A 281 1.30 1.84 8.70
C LEU A 281 1.67 1.21 7.36
N VAL A 282 1.87 -0.11 7.30
CA VAL A 282 2.13 -0.83 6.03
C VAL A 282 0.94 -0.70 5.09
N THR A 283 -0.28 -0.97 5.56
CA THR A 283 -1.53 -0.78 4.80
C THR A 283 -1.65 0.65 4.25
N MET A 284 -1.42 1.65 5.11
CA MET A 284 -1.40 3.06 4.72
C MET A 284 -0.32 3.33 3.68
N MET A 285 0.89 2.86 3.89
CA MET A 285 2.03 3.10 3.00
C MET A 285 1.80 2.53 1.60
N TRP A 286 1.25 1.32 1.50
CA TRP A 286 0.87 0.73 0.22
C TRP A 286 -0.25 1.51 -0.46
N GLY A 287 -1.27 1.92 0.30
CA GLY A 287 -2.35 2.76 -0.21
C GLY A 287 -1.86 4.12 -0.71
N VAL A 288 -1.00 4.80 0.03
CA VAL A 288 -0.46 6.11 -0.35
C VAL A 288 0.46 6.01 -1.56
N ARG A 289 1.41 5.07 -1.55
CA ARG A 289 2.34 4.86 -2.69
C ARG A 289 1.57 4.58 -3.98
N ARG A 290 0.56 3.71 -3.91
CA ARG A 290 -0.25 3.35 -5.09
C ARG A 290 -1.23 4.44 -5.48
N GLY A 291 -1.79 5.17 -4.52
CA GLY A 291 -2.63 6.34 -4.76
C GLY A 291 -1.87 7.45 -5.49
N LEU A 292 -0.66 7.79 -5.03
CA LEU A 292 0.20 8.80 -5.65
C LEU A 292 0.64 8.39 -7.06
N PHE A 293 0.97 7.11 -7.27
CA PHE A 293 1.30 6.61 -8.60
C PHE A 293 0.10 6.62 -9.57
N SER A 294 -1.10 6.35 -9.07
CA SER A 294 -2.33 6.33 -9.87
C SER A 294 -2.70 7.73 -10.37
N ASN A 295 -2.87 8.69 -9.45
CA ASN A 295 -3.36 10.01 -9.83
C ASN A 295 -2.26 11.02 -10.19
N GLU A 296 -0.99 10.68 -10.00
CA GLU A 296 0.19 11.53 -10.24
C GLU A 296 0.15 12.90 -9.53
N ALA A 297 -0.60 13.03 -8.43
CA ALA A 297 -0.65 14.28 -7.68
C ALA A 297 0.71 14.59 -7.03
N GLY A 298 1.28 15.76 -7.33
CA GLY A 298 2.60 16.16 -6.83
C GLY A 298 3.77 15.65 -7.68
N GLN A 299 3.52 14.91 -8.77
CA GLN A 299 4.54 14.48 -9.73
C GLN A 299 4.88 15.58 -10.76
N GLY A 300 3.96 16.52 -10.99
CA GLY A 300 4.17 17.66 -11.87
C GLY A 300 4.08 17.37 -13.39
N SER A 301 3.58 16.20 -13.79
CA SER A 301 3.32 15.79 -15.19
C SER A 301 2.04 16.41 -15.76
N ALA A 302 0.91 16.28 -15.07
CA ALA A 302 -0.41 16.78 -15.50
C ALA A 302 -0.43 18.28 -15.90
N PRO A 303 0.26 19.19 -15.19
CA PRO A 303 0.31 20.60 -15.57
C PRO A 303 0.89 20.88 -16.96
N ILE A 304 1.66 19.96 -17.53
CA ILE A 304 2.21 20.09 -18.89
C ILE A 304 1.09 19.94 -19.93
N ALA A 305 0.24 18.91 -19.79
CA ALA A 305 -0.90 18.71 -20.68
C ALA A 305 -1.91 19.85 -20.53
N HIS A 306 -2.19 20.24 -19.28
CA HIS A 306 -3.13 21.32 -18.99
C HIS A 306 -2.62 22.69 -19.44
N ALA A 307 -1.31 22.96 -19.49
CA ALA A 307 -0.78 24.24 -19.99
C ALA A 307 -1.20 24.55 -21.43
N ALA A 308 -1.50 23.52 -22.24
CA ALA A 308 -1.95 23.67 -23.61
C ALA A 308 -3.43 24.07 -23.74
N ALA A 309 -4.20 24.15 -22.65
CA ALA A 309 -5.62 24.49 -22.72
C ALA A 309 -5.88 25.95 -23.11
N LYS A 310 -6.95 26.19 -23.88
CA LYS A 310 -7.49 27.51 -24.20
C LYS A 310 -8.12 28.13 -22.97
N THR A 311 -7.40 29.05 -22.34
CA THR A 311 -7.91 29.82 -21.20
C THR A 311 -7.07 31.06 -20.93
N ASP A 312 -7.71 32.17 -20.57
CA ASP A 312 -7.06 33.37 -20.05
C ASP A 312 -7.01 33.40 -18.51
N GLU A 313 -7.86 32.61 -17.85
CA GLU A 313 -8.00 32.51 -16.40
C GLU A 313 -7.36 31.20 -15.89
N PRO A 314 -6.15 31.27 -15.27
CA PRO A 314 -5.43 30.08 -14.82
C PRO A 314 -6.22 29.20 -13.85
N VAL A 315 -7.10 29.82 -13.05
CA VAL A 315 -7.91 29.11 -12.07
C VAL A 315 -8.96 28.21 -12.73
N SER A 316 -9.52 28.61 -13.87
CA SER A 316 -10.53 27.81 -14.59
C SER A 316 -10.00 26.42 -14.91
N GLU A 317 -8.77 26.35 -15.42
CA GLU A 317 -8.13 25.07 -15.72
C GLU A 317 -7.63 24.33 -14.47
N GLY A 318 -7.21 25.05 -13.44
CA GLY A 318 -6.95 24.45 -12.13
C GLY A 318 -8.17 23.69 -11.58
N VAL A 319 -9.38 24.24 -11.75
CA VAL A 319 -10.63 23.59 -11.32
C VAL A 319 -10.94 22.35 -12.18
N VAL A 320 -10.60 22.34 -13.47
CA VAL A 320 -10.73 21.16 -14.33
C VAL A 320 -9.81 20.02 -13.85
N ALA A 321 -8.58 20.34 -13.42
CA ALA A 321 -7.62 19.36 -12.92
C ALA A 321 -8.08 18.61 -11.65
N LEU A 322 -9.05 19.16 -10.90
CA LEU A 322 -9.69 18.45 -9.78
C LEU A 322 -10.36 17.14 -10.21
N LEU A 323 -10.80 17.08 -11.47
CA LEU A 323 -11.48 15.92 -12.02
C LEU A 323 -10.54 14.74 -12.21
N GLU A 324 -9.22 14.96 -12.34
CA GLU A 324 -8.30 13.87 -12.64
C GLU A 324 -8.23 12.86 -11.48
N PRO A 325 -7.84 13.22 -10.23
CA PRO A 325 -7.79 12.24 -9.15
C PRO A 325 -9.18 11.69 -8.78
N PHE A 326 -10.24 12.44 -9.09
CA PHE A 326 -11.62 12.00 -8.87
C PHE A 326 -12.00 10.87 -9.82
N ILE A 327 -11.84 11.06 -11.13
CA ILE A 327 -12.16 10.04 -12.13
C ILE A 327 -11.22 8.85 -11.96
N ASP A 328 -9.93 9.11 -11.78
CA ASP A 328 -8.88 8.11 -11.70
C ASP A 328 -9.01 7.22 -10.45
N THR A 329 -8.92 7.81 -9.26
CA THR A 329 -8.80 7.04 -8.03
C THR A 329 -10.16 6.84 -7.35
N ILE A 330 -11.01 7.87 -7.30
CA ILE A 330 -12.29 7.77 -6.59
C ILE A 330 -13.31 6.96 -7.39
N VAL A 331 -13.28 7.01 -8.72
CA VAL A 331 -14.20 6.23 -9.58
C VAL A 331 -13.53 4.95 -10.07
N ILE A 332 -12.48 5.04 -10.90
CA ILE A 332 -11.93 3.86 -11.59
C ILE A 332 -11.25 2.90 -10.61
N CYS A 333 -10.30 3.37 -9.79
CA CYS A 333 -9.63 2.49 -8.81
C CYS A 333 -10.59 1.91 -7.77
N SER A 334 -11.61 2.65 -7.34
CA SER A 334 -12.65 2.12 -6.45
C SER A 334 -13.43 0.97 -7.09
N MET A 335 -13.76 1.08 -8.38
CA MET A 335 -14.42 0.00 -9.10
C MET A 335 -13.50 -1.22 -9.22
N THR A 336 -12.21 -1.03 -9.52
CA THR A 336 -11.22 -2.11 -9.49
C THR A 336 -11.19 -2.80 -8.13
N ALA A 337 -11.08 -2.03 -7.05
CA ALA A 337 -11.01 -2.54 -5.69
C ALA A 337 -12.27 -3.32 -5.33
N LEU A 338 -13.46 -2.79 -5.65
CA LEU A 338 -14.72 -3.46 -5.39
C LEU A 338 -14.85 -4.75 -6.20
N VAL A 339 -14.43 -4.79 -7.46
CA VAL A 339 -14.41 -6.03 -8.25
C VAL A 339 -13.53 -7.09 -7.57
N ILE A 340 -12.31 -6.71 -7.16
CA ILE A 340 -11.36 -7.61 -6.51
C ILE A 340 -11.91 -8.13 -5.17
N ILE A 341 -12.46 -7.25 -4.34
CA ILE A 341 -12.92 -7.60 -2.99
C ILE A 341 -14.25 -8.38 -3.04
N THR A 342 -15.20 -7.97 -3.89
CA THR A 342 -16.51 -8.63 -3.99
C THR A 342 -16.45 -10.02 -4.61
N THR A 343 -15.44 -10.29 -5.45
CA THR A 343 -15.22 -11.63 -6.03
C THR A 343 -14.44 -12.56 -5.11
N GLY A 344 -13.84 -12.06 -4.03
CA GLY A 344 -13.07 -12.86 -3.07
C GLY A 344 -11.68 -13.29 -3.56
N VAL A 345 -11.31 -12.98 -4.81
CA VAL A 345 -10.03 -13.41 -5.42
C VAL A 345 -8.79 -12.87 -4.71
N TRP A 346 -8.93 -11.84 -3.87
CA TRP A 346 -7.83 -11.30 -3.08
C TRP A 346 -7.44 -12.18 -1.89
N ASP A 347 -8.32 -13.08 -1.47
CA ASP A 347 -8.09 -14.07 -0.40
C ASP A 347 -7.65 -15.43 -0.97
N ASP A 348 -7.57 -15.57 -2.31
CA ASP A 348 -7.09 -16.78 -2.95
C ASP A 348 -5.59 -16.99 -2.67
N ARG A 349 -5.26 -18.16 -2.12
CA ARG A 349 -3.88 -18.51 -1.77
C ARG A 349 -3.17 -19.17 -2.95
N TYR A 350 -2.01 -18.64 -3.33
CA TYR A 350 -1.14 -19.25 -4.33
C TYR A 350 -0.03 -20.07 -3.67
N PRO A 351 0.26 -21.29 -4.17
CA PRO A 351 1.39 -22.07 -3.68
C PRO A 351 2.69 -21.29 -3.92
N THR A 352 3.34 -20.87 -2.84
CA THR A 352 4.64 -20.19 -2.90
C THR A 352 5.72 -21.21 -2.59
N GLU A 353 6.73 -21.34 -3.46
CA GLU A 353 7.87 -22.20 -3.18
C GLU A 353 8.73 -21.55 -2.09
N LEU A 354 8.68 -22.12 -0.89
CA LEU A 354 9.53 -21.73 0.23
C LEU A 354 10.96 -22.21 -0.03
N GLN A 355 11.91 -21.27 -0.01
CA GLN A 355 13.33 -21.63 -0.07
C GLN A 355 13.79 -22.13 1.30
N LEU A 356 13.98 -23.45 1.42
CA LEU A 356 14.43 -24.12 2.65
C LEU A 356 15.77 -23.58 3.20
N SER A 357 16.59 -22.93 2.36
CA SER A 357 17.86 -22.31 2.74
C SER A 357 17.81 -20.80 2.97
N GLY A 358 16.62 -20.17 2.88
CA GLY A 358 16.46 -18.71 2.88
C GLY A 358 16.62 -18.03 4.25
N GLY A 359 16.71 -18.80 5.34
CA GLY A 359 16.75 -18.26 6.70
C GLY A 359 15.36 -18.01 7.32
N ASP A 360 14.29 -18.09 6.53
CA ASP A 360 12.90 -17.88 6.95
C ASP A 360 12.28 -19.08 7.69
N LEU A 361 13.02 -20.19 7.81
CA LEU A 361 12.56 -21.44 8.42
C LEU A 361 13.51 -21.87 9.55
N ALA A 362 12.92 -22.16 10.71
CA ALA A 362 13.61 -22.77 11.82
C ALA A 362 13.46 -24.29 11.78
N TYR A 363 14.57 -25.00 11.92
CA TYR A 363 14.57 -26.47 11.98
C TYR A 363 14.72 -26.91 13.43
N VAL A 364 13.94 -27.90 13.84
CA VAL A 364 13.96 -28.46 15.19
C VAL A 364 14.07 -29.98 15.12
N THR A 365 14.51 -30.62 16.19
CA THR A 365 14.41 -32.07 16.35
C THR A 365 13.86 -32.42 17.72
N GLN A 366 13.10 -33.51 17.81
CA GLN A 366 12.57 -33.98 19.08
C GLN A 366 13.68 -34.71 19.87
N THR A 367 13.84 -34.36 21.13
CA THR A 367 14.75 -35.00 22.09
C THR A 367 14.09 -36.25 22.68
N GLU A 368 14.89 -37.23 23.13
CA GLU A 368 14.39 -38.46 23.77
C GLU A 368 13.56 -38.19 25.05
N GLN A 369 13.66 -37.00 25.64
CA GLN A 369 12.87 -36.56 26.80
C GLN A 369 11.55 -35.85 26.42
N GLY A 370 11.22 -35.79 25.13
CA GLY A 370 9.96 -35.23 24.62
C GLY A 370 9.98 -33.72 24.35
N GLY A 371 11.10 -33.02 24.57
CA GLY A 371 11.28 -31.60 24.19
C GLY A 371 11.82 -31.45 22.76
N TYR A 372 11.84 -30.23 22.20
CA TYR A 372 12.42 -29.95 20.88
C TYR A 372 13.67 -29.07 21.02
N THR A 373 14.67 -29.28 20.18
CA THR A 373 15.88 -28.43 20.10
C THR A 373 16.08 -27.91 18.68
N MET A 374 16.52 -26.66 18.55
CA MET A 374 16.91 -26.07 17.26
C MET A 374 18.10 -26.80 16.67
N ILE A 375 18.07 -27.01 15.36
CA ILE A 375 19.18 -27.57 14.57
C ILE A 375 19.51 -26.63 13.41
N SER A 376 20.75 -26.66 12.95
CA SER A 376 21.15 -26.00 11.70
C SER A 376 20.42 -26.62 10.51
N VAL A 377 20.32 -25.88 9.39
CA VAL A 377 19.74 -26.36 8.14
C VAL A 377 20.23 -27.79 7.84
N PRO A 378 19.33 -28.78 7.78
CA PRO A 378 19.71 -30.16 7.53
C PRO A 378 20.44 -30.29 6.19
N GLY A 379 21.45 -31.15 6.11
CA GLY A 379 22.14 -31.43 4.84
C GLY A 379 21.17 -32.04 3.81
N ALA A 380 21.52 -31.99 2.53
CA ALA A 380 20.66 -32.46 1.43
C ALA A 380 20.18 -33.93 1.56
N ASP A 381 20.86 -34.72 2.38
CA ASP A 381 20.58 -36.14 2.63
C ASP A 381 19.60 -36.37 3.80
N ALA A 382 19.31 -35.33 4.58
CA ALA A 382 18.38 -35.36 5.71
C ALA A 382 16.98 -34.92 5.22
N GLY A 383 16.23 -35.86 4.68
CA GLY A 383 14.89 -35.59 4.15
C GLY A 383 13.87 -35.30 5.25
N ILE A 384 13.10 -34.22 5.09
CA ILE A 384 11.88 -33.96 5.89
C ILE A 384 10.70 -34.45 5.05
N ALA A 385 9.97 -35.43 5.55
CA ALA A 385 8.81 -35.99 4.87
C ALA A 385 7.53 -35.26 5.30
N VAL A 386 6.74 -34.79 4.32
CA VAL A 386 5.46 -34.10 4.57
C VAL A 386 4.36 -34.80 3.76
N GLU A 387 3.38 -35.37 4.46
CA GLU A 387 2.19 -35.96 3.84
C GLU A 387 0.93 -35.21 4.31
N GLY A 388 0.11 -34.76 3.35
CA GLY A 388 -1.16 -34.07 3.66
C GLY A 388 -1.00 -32.77 4.45
N GLY A 389 0.12 -32.06 4.29
CA GLY A 389 0.42 -30.82 5.03
C GLY A 389 0.93 -31.05 6.47
N ARG A 390 1.26 -32.29 6.84
CA ARG A 390 1.81 -32.64 8.15
C ARG A 390 3.16 -33.33 7.98
N GLN A 391 4.09 -33.02 8.87
CA GLN A 391 5.37 -33.72 8.91
C GLN A 391 5.16 -35.14 9.42
N VAL A 392 5.64 -36.10 8.64
CA VAL A 392 5.70 -37.52 8.98
C VAL A 392 7.15 -37.86 9.35
N ASP A 393 7.34 -38.91 10.15
CA ASP A 393 8.63 -39.28 10.77
C ASP A 393 9.11 -38.34 11.89
N ILE A 394 8.23 -38.07 12.86
CA ILE A 394 8.51 -37.26 14.08
C ILE A 394 9.31 -38.01 15.16
N ASP A 395 10.12 -39.00 14.79
CA ASP A 395 10.90 -39.76 15.76
C ASP A 395 11.97 -38.88 16.44
N PRO A 396 12.34 -39.16 17.71
CA PRO A 396 13.42 -38.45 18.38
C PRO A 396 14.72 -38.46 17.54
N GLY A 397 15.23 -37.28 17.20
CA GLY A 397 16.42 -37.11 16.35
C GLY A 397 16.14 -36.81 14.87
N ALA A 398 14.89 -36.94 14.39
CA ALA A 398 14.53 -36.55 13.03
C ALA A 398 14.47 -35.01 12.88
N PRO A 399 14.93 -34.44 11.75
CA PRO A 399 14.77 -33.03 11.46
C PRO A 399 13.31 -32.71 11.17
N LEU A 400 12.80 -31.68 11.81
CA LEU A 400 11.44 -31.16 11.67
C LEU A 400 11.51 -29.68 11.31
N ILE A 401 10.53 -29.19 10.58
CA ILE A 401 10.35 -27.76 10.32
C ILE A 401 9.46 -27.21 11.44
N SER A 402 9.86 -26.11 12.07
CA SER A 402 8.94 -25.36 12.93
C SER A 402 7.94 -24.64 12.01
N TRP A 403 6.84 -25.31 11.68
CA TRP A 403 5.75 -24.73 10.90
C TRP A 403 4.44 -24.93 11.66
N HIS A 404 4.03 -23.89 12.37
CA HIS A 404 2.67 -23.74 12.88
C HIS A 404 2.24 -22.29 12.68
N GLU A 405 1.69 -21.99 11.51
CA GLU A 405 0.87 -20.78 11.33
C GLU A 405 -0.42 -20.97 12.14
N VAL A 406 -0.67 -20.08 13.09
CA VAL A 406 -1.99 -19.93 13.71
C VAL A 406 -2.44 -18.50 13.52
N TRP A 407 -3.57 -18.35 12.84
CA TRP A 407 -4.21 -17.08 12.51
C TRP A 407 -4.77 -16.44 13.78
N VAL A 408 -4.43 -15.17 14.02
CA VAL A 408 -5.16 -14.30 14.97
C VAL A 408 -6.00 -13.35 14.14
N GLU A 409 -7.32 -13.58 14.10
CA GLU A 409 -8.24 -12.80 13.27
C GLU A 409 -8.50 -11.38 13.81
N GLU A 410 -8.31 -11.13 15.11
CA GLU A 410 -8.56 -9.81 15.71
C GLU A 410 -7.83 -9.63 17.05
N LEU A 411 -7.40 -8.40 17.35
CA LEU A 411 -6.85 -8.05 18.67
C LEU A 411 -8.02 -7.73 19.62
N PHE A 412 -8.38 -8.69 20.48
CA PHE A 412 -9.59 -8.61 21.29
C PHE A 412 -9.51 -7.46 22.33
N VAL A 413 -10.40 -6.47 22.21
CA VAL A 413 -10.58 -5.40 23.20
C VAL A 413 -11.94 -5.58 23.89
N ASP A 414 -11.94 -5.67 25.21
CA ASP A 414 -13.14 -5.91 26.02
C ASP A 414 -14.26 -4.90 25.72
N PRO A 415 -15.43 -5.35 25.22
CA PRO A 415 -16.55 -4.49 24.84
C PRO A 415 -17.24 -3.80 26.03
N GLU A 416 -16.99 -4.20 27.29
CA GLU A 416 -17.53 -3.51 28.46
C GLU A 416 -16.73 -2.25 28.85
N ILE A 417 -15.49 -2.11 28.35
CA ILE A 417 -14.64 -0.95 28.64
C ILE A 417 -14.95 0.17 27.64
N LYS A 418 -15.96 0.98 27.98
CA LYS A 418 -16.22 2.24 27.24
C LYS A 418 -14.95 3.10 27.27
N LEU A 419 -14.38 3.37 26.09
CA LEU A 419 -13.14 4.11 25.83
C LEU A 419 -11.81 3.34 26.04
N ALA A 420 -11.79 2.02 25.91
CA ALA A 420 -10.57 1.20 25.99
C ALA A 420 -9.44 1.67 25.05
N ALA A 421 -9.75 1.89 23.76
CA ALA A 421 -8.79 2.42 22.78
C ALA A 421 -8.21 3.79 23.18
N LEU A 422 -9.02 4.62 23.86
CA LEU A 422 -8.62 5.94 24.35
C LEU A 422 -7.76 5.84 25.62
N LYS A 423 -8.01 4.85 26.46
CA LYS A 423 -7.19 4.55 27.66
C LYS A 423 -5.84 3.94 27.28
N VAL A 424 -5.82 3.05 26.30
CA VAL A 424 -4.59 2.50 25.70
C VAL A 424 -3.82 3.61 24.98
N GLY A 425 -4.49 4.41 24.15
CA GLY A 425 -3.90 5.57 23.48
C GLY A 425 -3.34 6.63 24.45
N TRP A 426 -4.05 6.92 25.54
CA TRP A 426 -3.60 7.84 26.59
C TRP A 426 -2.41 7.28 27.37
N THR A 427 -2.37 5.97 27.60
CA THR A 427 -1.27 5.30 28.30
C THR A 427 -0.02 5.20 27.44
N LEU A 428 -0.18 5.00 26.12
CA LEU A 428 0.91 5.04 25.14
C LEU A 428 1.42 6.47 24.91
N GLY A 429 0.54 7.47 24.87
CA GLY A 429 0.93 8.89 24.79
C GLY A 429 1.71 9.34 26.03
N LYS A 430 1.33 8.83 27.20
CA LYS A 430 2.06 8.99 28.46
C LYS A 430 3.46 8.36 28.45
N LYS A 431 3.65 7.25 27.73
CA LYS A 431 4.96 6.58 27.51
C LYS A 431 5.85 7.38 26.56
N ALA A 432 5.28 7.89 25.47
CA ALA A 432 5.99 8.79 24.54
C ALA A 432 6.45 10.10 25.21
N LEU A 433 5.77 10.51 26.30
CA LEU A 433 6.11 11.68 27.11
C LEU A 433 7.03 11.39 28.32
N GLY A 434 7.57 10.16 28.44
CA GLY A 434 8.67 9.85 29.37
C GLY A 434 8.32 9.66 30.85
N PHE A 435 7.04 9.48 31.18
CA PHE A 435 6.61 9.25 32.55
C PHE A 435 6.63 7.74 32.91
N ARG A 436 6.92 7.40 34.18
CA ARG A 436 6.94 6.02 34.72
C ARG A 436 5.56 5.56 35.20
N TYR A 437 5.12 4.37 34.80
CA TYR A 437 3.85 3.78 35.26
C TYR A 437 3.92 2.25 35.37
N LEU A 438 3.20 1.68 36.35
CA LEU A 438 2.83 0.26 36.39
C LEU A 438 1.54 0.07 35.58
N MET A 439 1.52 -0.90 34.66
CA MET A 439 0.27 -1.35 34.05
C MET A 439 -0.44 -2.33 34.98
N ASP A 440 -1.68 -2.02 35.34
CA ASP A 440 -2.63 -3.03 35.82
C ASP A 440 -3.09 -3.85 34.61
N VAL A 441 -2.78 -5.14 34.65
CA VAL A 441 -3.12 -6.13 33.62
C VAL A 441 -4.59 -6.50 33.77
N ILE A 442 -5.37 -6.34 32.70
CA ILE A 442 -6.77 -6.76 32.65
C ILE A 442 -6.79 -8.26 32.31
N PRO A 443 -7.36 -9.14 33.17
CA PRO A 443 -7.36 -10.57 32.93
C PRO A 443 -8.38 -10.96 31.85
N LEU A 444 -7.98 -11.84 30.92
CA LEU A 444 -8.81 -12.45 29.88
C LEU A 444 -9.74 -13.51 30.49
N ASP A 445 -11.04 -13.22 30.57
CA ASP A 445 -12.07 -14.22 30.88
C ASP A 445 -12.50 -14.97 29.61
N ALA A 446 -12.02 -16.21 29.47
CA ALA A 446 -12.31 -17.09 28.33
C ALA A 446 -13.69 -17.77 28.43
N SER A 447 -14.54 -17.45 29.42
CA SER A 447 -15.86 -18.08 29.58
C SER A 447 -16.97 -17.51 28.68
N LEU A 448 -16.70 -16.44 27.93
CA LEU A 448 -17.70 -15.71 27.14
C LEU A 448 -17.89 -16.16 25.68
N VAL A 449 -17.11 -17.13 25.18
CA VAL A 449 -17.34 -17.71 23.84
C VAL A 449 -18.36 -18.85 23.93
N LYS A 450 -19.64 -18.48 23.94
CA LYS A 450 -20.75 -19.40 23.61
C LYS A 450 -21.56 -18.81 22.46
N GLY A 451 -21.22 -19.25 21.24
CA GLY A 451 -21.98 -18.94 20.04
C GLY A 451 -21.76 -20.03 18.99
N SER A 452 -22.85 -20.74 18.68
CA SER A 452 -23.01 -21.80 17.69
C SER A 452 -22.22 -21.61 16.39
N HIS A 453 -21.46 -22.62 15.96
CA HIS A 453 -21.49 -23.35 14.67
C HIS A 453 -20.33 -24.38 14.69
N GLY A 454 -20.64 -25.68 14.57
CA GLY A 454 -19.68 -26.76 14.29
C GLY A 454 -18.51 -26.94 15.27
N LEU A 455 -18.61 -27.90 16.20
CA LEU A 455 -17.45 -28.37 16.96
C LEU A 455 -16.37 -28.85 15.97
N LEU A 456 -15.29 -28.09 15.85
CA LEU A 456 -14.06 -28.59 15.23
C LEU A 456 -13.70 -29.92 15.90
N PRO A 457 -13.29 -30.94 15.14
CA PRO A 457 -12.78 -32.18 15.72
C PRO A 457 -11.72 -31.85 16.77
N ARG A 458 -11.81 -32.46 17.95
CA ARG A 458 -10.78 -32.31 18.99
C ARG A 458 -9.43 -32.64 18.40
N ASP A 459 -8.46 -31.75 18.60
CA ASP A 459 -7.10 -32.02 18.15
C ASP A 459 -6.54 -33.17 19.00
N PRO A 460 -5.95 -34.22 18.40
CA PRO A 460 -5.32 -35.31 19.15
C PRO A 460 -4.25 -34.81 20.17
N ALA A 461 -3.67 -33.64 19.93
CA ALA A 461 -2.71 -32.98 20.81
C ALA A 461 -3.35 -32.04 21.85
N ASP A 462 -4.68 -31.88 21.88
CA ASP A 462 -5.40 -30.99 22.81
C ASP A 462 -5.02 -31.20 24.28
N GLY A 463 -4.59 -32.41 24.66
CA GLY A 463 -4.15 -32.77 26.00
C GLY A 463 -2.67 -32.55 26.32
N LYS A 464 -1.86 -32.04 25.37
CA LYS A 464 -0.40 -31.93 25.52
C LYS A 464 0.04 -30.61 26.17
N ASP A 465 1.26 -30.62 26.67
CA ASP A 465 1.99 -29.43 27.12
C ASP A 465 2.55 -28.65 25.91
N VAL A 466 2.95 -27.39 26.12
CA VAL A 466 3.42 -26.48 25.05
C VAL A 466 4.83 -25.99 25.34
N ILE A 467 5.63 -25.84 24.27
CA ILE A 467 6.83 -25.01 24.31
C ILE A 467 6.44 -23.65 23.72
N LEU A 468 6.55 -22.61 24.54
CA LEU A 468 6.36 -21.23 24.13
C LEU A 468 7.74 -20.64 23.82
N GLU A 469 7.96 -20.27 22.56
CA GLU A 469 9.19 -19.61 22.12
C GLU A 469 8.92 -18.13 21.85
N VAL A 470 9.78 -17.26 22.38
CA VAL A 470 9.69 -15.81 22.20
C VAL A 470 11.04 -15.34 21.68
N LYS A 471 11.06 -14.82 20.45
CA LYS A 471 12.25 -14.24 19.83
C LYS A 471 12.09 -12.75 19.67
N ALA A 472 13.18 -12.03 19.94
CA ALA A 472 13.28 -10.64 19.59
C ALA A 472 13.41 -10.51 18.06
N GLY A 473 12.50 -9.79 17.43
CA GLY A 473 12.62 -9.42 16.01
C GLY A 473 13.73 -8.38 15.76
N GLU A 474 13.89 -8.00 14.50
CA GLU A 474 14.79 -6.90 14.06
C GLU A 474 14.52 -5.63 14.92
N GLY A 475 15.56 -5.08 15.56
CA GLY A 475 15.42 -3.92 16.46
C GLY A 475 16.38 -3.87 17.65
N GLY A 476 17.34 -4.80 17.75
CA GLY A 476 18.40 -4.76 18.77
C GLY A 476 17.90 -4.99 20.19
N ASP A 477 18.48 -4.29 21.18
CA ASP A 477 18.16 -4.51 22.60
C ASP A 477 16.73 -4.08 23.00
N GLU A 478 16.08 -3.21 22.24
CA GLU A 478 14.68 -2.82 22.49
C GLU A 478 13.71 -3.97 22.19
N SER A 479 13.98 -4.73 21.13
CA SER A 479 13.25 -5.96 20.80
C SER A 479 13.47 -7.04 21.86
N ALA A 480 14.68 -7.13 22.41
CA ALA A 480 14.99 -8.07 23.51
C ALA A 480 14.23 -7.71 24.79
N LEU A 481 14.12 -6.44 25.13
CA LEU A 481 13.33 -5.97 26.28
C LEU A 481 11.83 -6.30 26.12
N PHE A 482 11.28 -6.10 24.92
CA PHE A 482 9.89 -6.44 24.61
C PHE A 482 9.61 -7.94 24.68
N ALA A 483 10.51 -8.77 24.12
CA ALA A 483 10.45 -10.22 24.29
C ALA A 483 10.51 -10.64 25.77
N GLY A 484 11.31 -9.93 26.58
CA GLY A 484 11.30 -10.06 28.04
C GLY A 484 9.96 -9.75 28.70
N ASP A 485 9.24 -8.74 28.21
CA ASP A 485 7.90 -8.40 28.71
C ASP A 485 6.84 -9.43 28.31
N LEU A 486 6.90 -9.95 27.08
CA LEU A 486 6.04 -11.03 26.60
C LEU A 486 6.22 -12.31 27.44
N VAL A 487 7.45 -12.70 27.74
CA VAL A 487 7.73 -13.83 28.63
C VAL A 487 7.12 -13.65 30.01
N ARG A 488 7.27 -12.45 30.59
CA ARG A 488 6.68 -12.14 31.90
C ARG A 488 5.15 -12.21 31.86
N MET A 489 4.54 -11.75 30.78
CA MET A 489 3.10 -11.84 30.56
C MET A 489 2.64 -13.30 30.51
N TYR A 490 3.23 -14.12 29.66
CA TYR A 490 2.85 -15.52 29.51
C TYR A 490 3.12 -16.35 30.77
N THR A 491 4.21 -16.05 31.48
CA THR A 491 4.51 -16.69 32.77
C THR A 491 3.42 -16.39 33.80
N ARG A 492 3.00 -15.12 33.93
CA ARG A 492 1.91 -14.74 34.84
C ARG A 492 0.55 -15.31 34.43
N TYR A 493 0.27 -15.38 33.12
CA TYR A 493 -0.94 -16.00 32.62
C TYR A 493 -0.98 -17.49 32.94
N ALA A 494 0.14 -18.20 32.73
CA ALA A 494 0.28 -19.60 33.10
C ALA A 494 0.07 -19.81 34.61
N GLU A 495 0.68 -18.97 35.47
CA GLU A 495 0.47 -19.02 36.92
C GLU A 495 -1.00 -18.83 37.31
N GLN A 496 -1.70 -17.85 36.70
CA GLN A 496 -3.13 -17.60 36.94
C GLN A 496 -4.01 -18.79 36.51
N ARG A 497 -3.58 -19.55 35.51
CA ARG A 497 -4.26 -20.76 35.03
C ARG A 497 -3.83 -22.03 35.77
N GLY A 498 -2.97 -21.92 36.78
CA GLY A 498 -2.45 -23.06 37.53
C GLY A 498 -1.45 -23.93 36.76
N TRP A 499 -0.93 -23.42 35.65
CA TRP A 499 0.12 -24.05 34.85
C TRP A 499 1.50 -23.67 35.40
N ARG A 500 2.48 -24.52 35.14
CA ARG A 500 3.88 -24.31 35.55
C ARG A 500 4.72 -23.99 34.33
N THR A 501 5.48 -22.90 34.40
CA THR A 501 6.48 -22.55 33.39
C THR A 501 7.88 -22.95 33.83
N GLU A 502 8.66 -23.49 32.91
CA GLU A 502 10.05 -23.88 33.11
C GLU A 502 10.88 -23.34 31.95
N VAL A 503 11.93 -22.57 32.24
CA VAL A 503 12.82 -22.04 31.20
C VAL A 503 13.64 -23.19 30.62
N VAL A 504 13.53 -23.41 29.31
CA VAL A 504 14.25 -24.45 28.57
C VAL A 504 15.57 -23.90 28.03
N SER A 505 15.53 -22.71 27.42
CA SER A 505 16.69 -21.99 26.91
C SER A 505 16.42 -20.49 26.93
N ALA A 506 17.46 -19.68 27.16
CA ALA A 506 17.35 -18.22 27.14
C ALA A 506 18.69 -17.59 26.72
N THR A 507 18.60 -16.58 25.86
CA THR A 507 19.69 -15.70 25.44
C THR A 507 19.30 -14.29 25.84
N GLU A 508 20.04 -13.67 26.76
CA GLU A 508 19.70 -12.33 27.27
C GLU A 508 20.20 -11.21 26.34
N GLY A 509 19.47 -10.08 26.33
CA GLY A 509 19.89 -8.84 25.67
C GLY A 509 20.91 -8.06 26.50
N GLU A 510 21.66 -7.13 25.88
CA GLU A 510 22.72 -6.38 26.58
C GLU A 510 22.15 -5.38 27.59
N LEU A 511 20.95 -4.85 27.33
CA LEU A 511 20.21 -3.96 28.23
C LEU A 511 19.16 -4.68 29.09
N GLY A 512 19.15 -6.01 29.08
CA GLY A 512 18.12 -6.86 29.71
C GLY A 512 17.06 -7.37 28.73
N GLY A 513 16.17 -8.23 29.20
CA GLY A 513 15.22 -8.95 28.34
C GLY A 513 15.86 -10.15 27.63
N TYR A 514 15.20 -10.70 26.61
CA TYR A 514 15.63 -11.93 25.93
C TYR A 514 15.69 -11.72 24.42
N LYS A 515 16.85 -11.98 23.81
CA LYS A 515 16.99 -12.10 22.34
C LYS A 515 16.27 -13.34 21.83
N ASP A 516 16.34 -14.43 22.59
CA ASP A 516 15.65 -15.69 22.33
C ASP A 516 15.35 -16.37 23.67
N ILE A 517 14.16 -16.91 23.86
CA ILE A 517 13.80 -17.64 25.07
C ILE A 517 12.68 -18.64 24.79
N SER A 518 12.88 -19.86 25.29
CA SER A 518 11.92 -20.95 25.20
C SER A 518 11.48 -21.38 26.60
N LEU A 519 10.18 -21.48 26.80
CA LEU A 519 9.54 -21.86 28.06
C LEU A 519 8.71 -23.13 27.83
N ALA A 520 8.92 -24.16 28.65
CA ALA A 520 7.99 -25.28 28.74
C ALA A 520 6.84 -24.88 29.67
N VAL A 521 5.62 -24.85 29.14
CA VAL A 521 4.39 -24.57 29.90
C VAL A 521 3.64 -25.88 30.08
N LYS A 522 3.58 -26.34 31.33
CA LYS A 522 3.06 -27.66 31.70
C LYS A 522 1.82 -27.54 32.59
N SER A 523 0.81 -28.37 32.32
CA SER A 523 -0.35 -28.49 33.23
C SER A 523 -0.21 -29.72 34.11
N ARG A 524 -0.55 -29.59 35.40
CA ARG A 524 -0.68 -30.72 36.33
C ARG A 524 -2.08 -31.32 36.35
N ASP A 525 -3.05 -30.65 35.72
CA ASP A 525 -4.45 -31.06 35.67
C ASP A 525 -4.82 -31.48 34.23
N PRO A 526 -5.11 -32.77 33.98
CA PRO A 526 -5.55 -33.27 32.69
C PRO A 526 -6.84 -32.63 32.16
N ALA A 527 -7.66 -32.03 33.04
CA ALA A 527 -8.87 -31.30 32.66
C ALA A 527 -8.61 -29.84 32.23
N ASN A 528 -7.38 -29.36 32.39
CA ASN A 528 -6.94 -28.01 32.02
C ASN A 528 -5.67 -28.06 31.15
N PRO A 529 -5.76 -28.61 29.93
CA PRO A 529 -4.59 -28.83 29.10
C PRO A 529 -4.06 -27.52 28.50
N VAL A 530 -2.73 -27.44 28.37
CA VAL A 530 -2.05 -26.22 27.92
C VAL A 530 -2.24 -26.02 26.41
N PHE A 531 -1.97 -27.05 25.61
CA PHE A 531 -2.06 -26.97 24.15
C PHE A 531 -3.49 -26.70 23.70
N GLY A 532 -4.50 -27.42 24.22
CA GLY A 532 -5.89 -27.18 23.85
C GLY A 532 -6.40 -25.75 24.12
N ARG A 533 -5.72 -24.98 24.98
CA ARG A 533 -6.05 -23.57 25.26
C ARG A 533 -5.14 -22.56 24.55
N LEU A 534 -3.86 -22.88 24.37
CA LEU A 534 -2.89 -22.01 23.70
C LEU A 534 -2.77 -22.29 22.19
N LYS A 535 -3.41 -23.34 21.66
CA LYS A 535 -3.36 -23.70 20.22
C LYS A 535 -3.92 -22.63 19.29
N TYR A 536 -4.57 -21.60 19.83
CA TYR A 536 -5.10 -20.46 19.11
C TYR A 536 -4.32 -19.16 19.39
N GLU A 537 -3.29 -19.21 20.24
CA GLU A 537 -2.41 -18.07 20.53
C GLU A 537 -1.27 -18.09 19.51
N GLY A 538 -1.11 -17.01 18.75
CA GLY A 538 -0.04 -16.80 17.77
C GLY A 538 0.29 -15.31 17.67
N GLY A 539 1.53 -14.97 17.32
CA GLY A 539 2.00 -13.59 17.21
C GLY A 539 3.27 -13.49 16.39
#